data_AF-A0AAW3WYB8-F1
#
_entry.id   AF-A0AAW3WYB8-F1
#
_cell.length_a   1.000
_cell.length_b   1.000
_cell.length_c   1.000
_cell.angle_alpha   90.00
_cell.angle_beta   90.00
_cell.angle_gamma   90.00
#
_symmetry.space_group_name_H-M   'P 1'
#
loop_
_entity.id
_entity.type
_entity.pdbx_description
1 polymer ?
#
loop_
_entity_poly.entity_id
_entity_poly.type
_entity_poly.pdbx_seq_one_letter_code
_entity_poly.pdbx_strand_id
1 'polypeptide(L)'
;NMKLDTENNKETILQHSHPAMLAADGLADSSVTPHFTFTMVKVEKRKDRMTSLMNQMLLLIEARWENDNGIAAEATWLSTRQLAEHCQLGIYQARHLLLKLVEAGYVQATPGTKGSTLRWHVSLKHNETLIKKRNAANHAQTKLLE
;
A
#
# COMPACT_ATOMS: atom_id res chain seq x y z
N ASN A 1 57.55 12.27 -4.25
CA ASN A 1 57.04 11.12 -5.05
C ASN A 1 55.59 11.43 -5.41
N MET A 2 55.23 12.09 -6.52
CA MET A 2 55.59 12.01 -7.94
C MET A 2 55.06 10.75 -8.65
N LYS A 3 54.32 10.99 -9.77
CA LYS A 3 53.68 10.12 -10.80
C LYS A 3 52.26 9.65 -10.46
N LEU A 4 51.17 10.04 -11.13
CA LEU A 4 50.83 10.38 -12.55
C LEU A 4 50.75 9.17 -13.52
N ASP A 5 49.64 9.18 -14.28
CA ASP A 5 49.29 8.48 -15.55
C ASP A 5 48.82 7.02 -15.42
N THR A 6 47.87 6.45 -16.19
CA THR A 6 47.40 6.63 -17.59
C THR A 6 46.07 5.82 -17.73
N GLU A 7 44.93 6.37 -18.15
CA GLU A 7 44.35 6.42 -19.52
C GLU A 7 43.76 5.11 -20.11
N ASN A 8 42.61 5.29 -20.80
CA ASN A 8 42.02 4.52 -21.91
C ASN A 8 41.53 3.07 -21.69
N ASN A 9 40.24 2.84 -21.97
CA ASN A 9 39.88 2.32 -23.29
C ASN A 9 38.44 2.67 -23.70
N LYS A 10 38.31 2.90 -24.99
CA LYS A 10 37.19 3.40 -25.80
C LYS A 10 36.87 2.31 -26.83
N GLU A 11 35.89 2.58 -27.69
CA GLU A 11 35.48 1.80 -28.88
C GLU A 11 34.43 0.71 -28.59
N THR A 12 33.37 0.49 -29.37
CA THR A 12 33.20 0.74 -30.82
C THR A 12 31.71 0.90 -31.17
N ILE A 13 31.37 1.99 -31.87
CA ILE A 13 30.17 2.11 -32.70
C ILE A 13 30.52 1.51 -34.06
N LEU A 14 29.72 0.56 -34.57
CA LEU A 14 29.77 0.18 -35.97
C LEU A 14 28.35 0.00 -36.52
N GLN A 15 28.22 0.51 -37.73
CA GLN A 15 27.02 0.97 -38.42
C GLN A 15 26.80 0.08 -39.65
N HIS A 16 25.54 -0.05 -40.08
CA HIS A 16 25.04 -0.44 -41.41
C HIS A 16 25.12 -1.91 -41.86
N SER A 17 23.98 -2.43 -42.33
CA SER A 17 23.77 -2.87 -43.73
C SER A 17 22.31 -3.28 -43.98
N HIS A 18 21.62 -2.61 -44.91
CA HIS A 18 20.44 -3.11 -45.63
C HIS A 18 20.90 -3.96 -46.83
N PRO A 19 20.10 -4.95 -47.25
CA PRO A 19 19.71 -5.01 -48.66
C PRO A 19 18.21 -5.31 -48.86
N ALA A 20 17.76 -5.11 -50.11
CA ALA A 20 16.39 -4.93 -50.55
C ALA A 20 15.70 -6.20 -51.12
N MET A 21 14.35 -6.16 -51.07
CA MET A 21 13.37 -6.61 -52.08
C MET A 21 13.41 -8.05 -52.62
N LEU A 22 12.34 -8.81 -52.33
CA LEU A 22 11.70 -9.74 -53.26
C LEU A 22 10.19 -9.79 -52.96
N ALA A 23 9.39 -9.45 -53.97
CA ALA A 23 7.94 -9.55 -53.95
C ALA A 23 7.50 -10.97 -54.35
N ALA A 24 6.50 -11.53 -53.66
CA ALA A 24 5.64 -12.58 -54.18
C ALA A 24 4.29 -12.54 -53.47
N ASP A 25 3.24 -12.42 -54.29
CA ASP A 25 1.81 -12.55 -54.00
C ASP A 25 1.45 -13.75 -53.12
N GLY A 26 0.38 -13.62 -52.33
CA GLY A 26 -0.33 -14.78 -51.83
C GLY A 26 -1.14 -14.60 -50.54
N LEU A 27 -2.41 -14.23 -50.73
CA LEU A 27 -3.59 -14.73 -50.00
C LEU A 27 -3.83 -14.28 -48.54
N ALA A 28 -5.07 -13.83 -48.35
CA ALA A 28 -5.64 -13.31 -47.11
C ALA A 28 -5.73 -14.34 -45.98
N ASP A 29 -5.42 -13.92 -44.75
CA ASP A 29 -6.13 -14.40 -43.56
C ASP A 29 -6.08 -13.37 -42.42
N SER A 30 -7.23 -13.24 -41.77
CA SER A 30 -7.47 -12.78 -40.40
C SER A 30 -6.93 -11.43 -39.92
N SER A 31 -7.88 -10.51 -39.85
CA SER A 31 -8.00 -9.46 -38.85
C SER A 31 -7.40 -9.80 -37.48
N VAL A 32 -6.39 -9.05 -37.06
CA VAL A 32 -6.20 -8.69 -35.65
C VAL A 32 -5.84 -7.21 -35.59
N THR A 33 -6.86 -6.36 -35.61
CA THR A 33 -6.72 -5.01 -35.07
C THR A 33 -6.35 -5.15 -33.59
N PRO A 34 -5.27 -4.54 -33.09
CA PRO A 34 -5.09 -4.43 -31.65
C PRO A 34 -6.18 -3.48 -31.14
N HIS A 35 -7.29 -4.05 -30.67
CA HIS A 35 -8.26 -3.34 -29.84
C HIS A 35 -7.54 -3.00 -28.54
N PHE A 36 -6.86 -1.86 -28.53
CA PHE A 36 -6.37 -1.23 -27.31
C PHE A 36 -7.60 -0.76 -26.55
N THR A 37 -8.16 -1.62 -25.71
CA THR A 37 -9.22 -1.26 -24.79
C THR A 37 -8.62 -0.29 -23.77
N PHE A 38 -8.73 1.00 -24.05
CA PHE A 38 -8.50 2.04 -23.07
C PHE A 38 -9.63 1.95 -22.04
N THR A 39 -9.44 1.11 -21.03
CA THR A 39 -10.28 1.14 -19.84
C THR A 39 -9.98 2.46 -19.14
N MET A 40 -11.00 3.32 -19.03
CA MET A 40 -10.89 4.55 -18.24
C MET A 40 -10.55 4.17 -16.80
N VAL A 41 -9.28 4.30 -16.43
CA VAL A 41 -8.88 4.30 -15.02
C VAL A 41 -9.53 5.55 -14.43
N LYS A 42 -10.54 5.36 -13.57
CA LYS A 42 -11.19 6.43 -12.82
C LYS A 42 -10.07 7.27 -12.18
N VAL A 43 -9.93 8.52 -12.62
CA VAL A 43 -8.93 9.45 -12.08
C VAL A 43 -9.30 9.75 -10.65
N GLU A 44 -8.72 9.00 -9.71
CA GLU A 44 -8.94 9.20 -8.29
C GLU A 44 -8.28 10.51 -7.87
N LYS A 45 -9.07 11.43 -7.30
CA LYS A 45 -8.50 12.68 -6.81
C LYS A 45 -7.53 12.35 -5.67
N ARG A 46 -6.41 13.08 -5.60
CA ARG A 46 -5.35 12.85 -4.61
C ARG A 46 -5.87 12.75 -3.16
N LYS A 47 -6.89 13.55 -2.81
CA LYS A 47 -7.52 13.55 -1.49
C LYS A 47 -8.26 12.24 -1.22
N ASP A 48 -9.01 11.74 -2.20
CA ASP A 48 -9.79 10.51 -2.10
C ASP A 48 -8.84 9.32 -1.91
N ARG A 49 -7.74 9.27 -2.67
CA ARG A 49 -6.70 8.25 -2.50
C ARG A 49 -6.11 8.25 -1.09
N MET A 50 -5.81 9.43 -0.56
CA MET A 50 -5.23 9.55 0.79
C MET A 50 -6.21 9.07 1.87
N THR A 51 -7.49 9.42 1.73
CA THR A 51 -8.55 8.92 2.60
C THR A 51 -8.71 7.40 2.48
N SER A 52 -8.65 6.85 1.27
CA SER A 52 -8.70 5.41 1.01
C SER A 52 -7.56 4.68 1.73
N LEU A 53 -6.33 5.18 1.62
CA LEU A 53 -5.16 4.62 2.32
C LEU A 53 -5.30 4.68 3.84
N MET A 54 -5.80 5.79 4.40
CA MET A 54 -6.08 5.88 5.83
C MET A 54 -7.13 4.87 6.29
N ASN A 55 -8.21 4.71 5.52
CA ASN A 55 -9.25 3.72 5.82
C ASN A 55 -8.70 2.29 5.74
N GLN A 56 -7.87 1.99 4.74
CA GLN A 56 -7.22 0.68 4.64
C GLN A 56 -6.32 0.38 5.84
N MET A 57 -5.52 1.36 6.30
CA MET A 57 -4.72 1.21 7.51
C MET A 57 -5.58 0.97 8.76
N LEU A 58 -6.68 1.72 8.89
CA LEU A 58 -7.60 1.57 10.01
C LEU A 58 -8.22 0.17 10.03
N LEU A 59 -8.71 -0.32 8.88
CA LEU A 59 -9.27 -1.66 8.75
C LEU A 59 -8.28 -2.76 9.16
N LEU A 60 -7.00 -2.64 8.78
CA LEU A 60 -5.97 -3.59 9.19
C LEU A 60 -5.75 -3.60 10.71
N ILE A 61 -5.78 -2.43 11.33
CA ILE A 61 -5.62 -2.29 12.78
C ILE A 61 -6.84 -2.84 13.51
N GLU A 62 -8.05 -2.55 13.03
CA GLU A 62 -9.30 -3.08 13.57
C GLU A 62 -9.38 -4.60 13.45
N ALA A 63 -9.05 -5.17 12.29
CA ALA A 63 -9.04 -6.62 12.09
C ALA A 63 -8.05 -7.32 13.03
N ARG A 64 -6.89 -6.71 13.29
CA ARG A 64 -5.94 -7.22 14.29
C ARG A 64 -6.49 -7.11 15.71
N TRP A 65 -7.15 -6.01 16.04
CA TRP A 65 -7.83 -5.83 17.33
C TRP A 65 -8.92 -6.90 17.55
N GLU A 66 -9.72 -7.20 16.53
CA GLU A 66 -10.75 -8.24 16.59
C GLU A 66 -10.15 -9.62 16.86
N ASN A 67 -9.09 -9.98 16.13
CA ASN A 67 -8.39 -11.26 16.32
C ASN A 67 -7.82 -11.42 17.72
N ASP A 68 -7.29 -10.34 18.28
CA ASP A 68 -6.67 -10.34 19.61
C ASP A 68 -7.68 -10.03 20.73
N ASN A 69 -8.98 -9.93 20.42
CA ASN A 69 -10.06 -9.51 21.32
C ASN A 69 -9.78 -8.20 22.08
N GLY A 70 -8.92 -7.34 21.53
CA GLY A 70 -8.50 -6.09 22.15
C GLY A 70 -7.57 -6.21 23.35
N ILE A 71 -6.95 -7.39 23.57
CA ILE A 71 -6.06 -7.67 24.73
C ILE A 71 -4.59 -7.78 24.28
N ALA A 72 -4.26 -7.36 23.07
CA ALA A 72 -2.91 -7.44 22.53
C ALA A 72 -1.91 -6.63 23.36
N ALA A 73 -0.79 -7.24 23.75
CA ALA A 73 0.33 -6.54 24.36
C ALA A 73 0.97 -5.56 23.36
N GLU A 74 1.50 -4.43 23.84
CA GLU A 74 2.07 -3.39 22.97
C GLU A 74 3.14 -3.93 22.00
N ALA A 75 3.94 -4.92 22.44
CA ALA A 75 4.98 -5.53 21.63
C ALA A 75 4.45 -6.29 20.39
N THR A 76 3.18 -6.69 20.38
CA THR A 76 2.55 -7.45 19.29
C THR A 76 1.75 -6.56 18.33
N TRP A 77 1.55 -5.28 18.69
CA TRP A 77 0.87 -4.30 17.86
C TRP A 77 1.60 -4.10 16.52
N LEU A 78 0.83 -3.72 15.49
CA LEU A 78 1.34 -3.52 14.14
C LEU A 78 2.37 -2.39 14.12
N SER A 79 3.54 -2.65 13.54
CA SER A 79 4.54 -1.62 13.30
C SER A 79 4.19 -0.75 12.10
N THR A 80 4.77 0.46 12.04
CA THR A 80 4.65 1.32 10.84
C THR A 80 5.10 0.60 9.56
N ARG A 81 6.15 -0.24 9.63
CA ARG A 81 6.67 -0.97 8.46
C ARG A 81 5.63 -1.96 7.92
N GLN A 82 5.02 -2.76 8.79
CA GLN A 82 3.98 -3.72 8.38
C GLN A 82 2.80 -3.01 7.70
N LEU A 83 2.31 -1.91 8.28
CA LEU A 83 1.23 -1.12 7.69
C LEU A 83 1.61 -0.51 6.34
N ALA A 84 2.85 -0.02 6.22
CA ALA A 84 3.37 0.55 4.99
C ALA A 84 3.46 -0.51 3.86
N GLU A 85 3.94 -1.72 4.17
CA GLU A 85 4.02 -2.84 3.24
C GLU A 85 2.63 -3.25 2.74
N HIS A 86 1.67 -3.43 3.65
CA HIS A 86 0.29 -3.77 3.28
C HIS A 86 -0.40 -2.70 2.42
N CYS A 87 -0.04 -1.43 2.60
CA CYS A 87 -0.62 -0.30 1.85
C CYS A 87 0.23 0.12 0.65
N GLN A 88 1.35 -0.55 0.38
CA GLN A 88 2.32 -0.21 -0.68
C GLN A 88 2.80 1.25 -0.59
N LEU A 89 3.16 1.70 0.61
CA LEU A 89 3.64 3.05 0.90
C LEU A 89 5.07 3.06 1.42
N GLY A 90 5.75 4.19 1.28
CA GLY A 90 6.97 4.44 2.05
C GLY A 90 6.68 4.57 3.54
N ILE A 91 7.59 4.11 4.40
CA ILE A 91 7.42 4.09 5.87
C ILE A 91 7.08 5.49 6.42
N TYR A 92 7.69 6.56 5.89
CA TYR A 92 7.40 7.93 6.31
C TYR A 92 6.00 8.41 5.90
N GLN A 93 5.54 8.02 4.70
CA GLN A 93 4.19 8.35 4.25
C GLN A 93 3.16 7.63 5.12
N ALA A 94 3.37 6.34 5.38
CA ALA A 94 2.51 5.58 6.27
C ALA A 94 2.44 6.19 7.67
N ARG A 95 3.59 6.53 8.26
CA ARG A 95 3.64 7.22 9.56
C ARG A 95 2.83 8.52 9.55
N HIS A 96 2.96 9.33 8.50
CA HIS A 96 2.22 10.59 8.39
C HIS A 96 0.69 10.36 8.37
N LEU A 97 0.21 9.35 7.63
CA LEU A 97 -1.21 9.00 7.61
C LEU A 97 -1.71 8.46 8.95
N LEU A 98 -0.90 7.63 9.61
CA LEU A 98 -1.22 7.07 10.92
C LEU A 98 -1.31 8.16 12.00
N LEU A 99 -0.44 9.16 11.96
CA LEU A 99 -0.54 10.32 12.85
C LEU A 99 -1.85 11.10 12.64
N LYS A 100 -2.34 11.23 11.40
CA LYS A 100 -3.68 11.82 11.17
C LYS A 100 -4.81 10.99 11.76
N LEU A 101 -4.68 9.64 11.74
CA LEU A 101 -5.64 8.76 12.42
C LEU A 101 -5.57 8.89 13.95
N VAL A 102 -4.40 9.20 14.51
CA VAL A 102 -4.23 9.53 15.93
C VAL A 102 -4.93 10.85 16.26
N GLU A 103 -4.69 11.90 15.47
CA GLU A 103 -5.35 13.21 15.63
C GLU A 103 -6.88 13.09 15.55
N ALA A 104 -7.38 12.24 14.65
CA ALA A 104 -8.81 11.94 14.54
C ALA A 104 -9.35 11.02 15.66
N GLY A 105 -8.46 10.45 16.49
CA GLY A 105 -8.83 9.62 17.63
C GLY A 105 -9.23 8.18 17.29
N TYR A 106 -8.89 7.68 16.11
CA TYR A 106 -9.18 6.28 15.71
C TYR A 106 -8.12 5.29 16.23
N VAL A 107 -6.86 5.71 16.21
CA VAL A 107 -5.72 4.86 16.60
C VAL A 107 -4.87 5.55 17.65
N GLN A 108 -4.03 4.77 18.33
CA GLN A 108 -3.00 5.23 19.23
C GLN A 108 -1.67 4.60 18.86
N ALA A 109 -0.58 5.29 19.18
CA ALA A 109 0.76 4.78 19.05
C ALA A 109 1.31 4.39 20.41
N THR A 110 2.25 3.44 20.46
CA THR A 110 3.02 3.17 21.66
C THR A 110 3.70 4.46 22.17
N PRO A 111 3.70 4.72 23.49
CA PRO A 111 4.41 5.84 24.08
C PRO A 111 5.93 5.61 24.00
N GLY A 112 6.52 5.91 22.84
CA GLY A 112 7.92 5.62 22.55
C GLY A 112 8.88 6.76 22.91
N THR A 113 9.96 6.43 23.63
CA THR A 113 11.19 7.22 23.69
C THR A 113 11.93 7.17 22.34
N LYS A 114 12.79 8.18 22.07
CA LYS A 114 13.58 8.27 20.81
C LYS A 114 14.32 6.95 20.54
N GLY A 115 13.91 6.23 19.49
CA GLY A 115 14.59 5.03 18.99
C GLY A 115 13.76 3.74 18.99
N SER A 116 12.62 3.69 19.69
CA SER A 116 11.74 2.51 19.60
C SER A 116 10.86 2.54 18.35
N THR A 117 10.58 1.36 17.80
CA THR A 117 9.65 1.21 16.68
C THR A 117 8.24 1.59 17.13
N LEU A 118 7.64 2.60 16.48
CA LEU A 118 6.24 2.93 16.72
C LEU A 118 5.34 1.77 16.31
N ARG A 119 4.45 1.39 17.23
CA ARG A 119 3.42 0.40 17.01
C ARG A 119 2.05 1.00 17.22
N TRP A 120 1.07 0.48 16.50
CA TRP A 120 -0.23 1.11 16.32
C TRP A 120 -1.34 0.16 16.73
N HIS A 121 -2.31 0.71 17.46
CA HIS A 121 -3.47 -0.01 17.95
C HIS A 121 -4.70 0.88 17.95
N VAL A 122 -5.88 0.28 18.06
CA VAL A 122 -7.14 1.01 18.26
C VAL A 122 -7.03 1.91 19.49
N SER A 123 -7.46 3.17 19.38
CA SER A 123 -7.48 4.11 20.52
C SER A 123 -8.51 3.68 21.56
N LEU A 124 -8.39 4.14 22.80
CA LEU A 124 -9.40 3.85 23.83
C LEU A 124 -10.81 4.32 23.41
N LYS A 125 -10.92 5.53 22.86
CA LYS A 125 -12.18 6.11 22.38
C LYS A 125 -12.82 5.27 21.26
N HIS A 126 -12.00 4.81 20.32
CA HIS A 126 -12.48 4.01 19.19
C HIS A 126 -12.80 2.59 19.61
N ASN A 127 -12.04 2.02 20.55
CA ASN A 127 -12.28 0.71 21.15
C ASN A 127 -13.69 0.62 21.78
N GLU A 128 -14.09 1.62 22.57
CA GLU A 128 -15.44 1.69 23.13
C GLU A 128 -16.53 1.64 22.04
N THR A 129 -16.27 2.27 20.89
CA THR A 129 -17.19 2.27 19.75
C THR A 129 -17.28 0.88 19.11
N LEU A 130 -16.14 0.20 18.94
CA LEU A 130 -16.11 -1.17 18.40
C LEU A 130 -16.82 -2.16 19.33
N ILE A 131 -16.59 -2.07 20.64
CA ILE A 131 -17.28 -2.92 21.64
C ILE A 131 -18.79 -2.72 21.59
N LYS A 132 -19.27 -1.47 21.55
CA LYS A 132 -20.70 -1.17 21.42
C LYS A 132 -21.30 -1.77 20.16
N LYS A 133 -20.62 -1.63 19.02
CA LYS A 133 -21.04 -2.23 17.74
C LYS A 133 -21.11 -3.75 17.81
N ARG A 134 -20.08 -4.40 18.37
CA ARG A 134 -20.04 -5.87 18.57
C ARG A 134 -21.20 -6.35 19.44
N ASN A 135 -21.45 -5.68 20.55
CA ASN A 135 -22.54 -6.05 21.47
C ASN A 135 -23.91 -5.86 20.82
N ALA A 136 -24.11 -4.80 20.04
CA ALA A 136 -25.35 -4.58 19.28
C ALA A 136 -25.57 -5.67 18.22
N ALA A 137 -24.52 -6.08 17.50
CA ALA A 137 -24.58 -7.16 16.53
C ALA A 137 -24.95 -8.50 17.19
N ASN A 138 -24.34 -8.82 18.33
CA ASN A 138 -24.67 -10.03 19.09
C ASN A 138 -26.13 -10.02 19.57
N HIS A 139 -26.63 -8.89 20.06
CA HIS A 139 -28.03 -8.76 20.48
C HIS A 139 -29.02 -8.93 19.32
N ALA A 140 -28.70 -8.39 18.14
CA ALA A 140 -29.50 -8.58 16.94
C ALA A 140 -29.51 -10.05 16.50
N GLN A 141 -28.37 -10.75 16.58
CA GLN A 141 -28.25 -12.17 16.25
C GLN A 141 -29.13 -13.03 17.16
N THR A 142 -29.12 -12.78 18.48
CA THR A 142 -29.93 -13.56 19.44
C THR A 142 -31.43 -13.39 19.16
N LYS A 143 -31.88 -12.18 18.82
CA LYS A 143 -33.29 -11.91 18.48
C LYS A 143 -33.79 -12.57 17.19
N LEU A 144 -32.90 -12.95 16.27
CA LEU A 144 -33.27 -13.66 15.05
C LEU A 144 -33.44 -15.17 15.27
N LEU A 145 -32.99 -15.68 16.43
CA LEU A 145 -33.05 -17.09 16.79
C LEU A 145 -34.20 -17.40 17.78
N GLU A 146 -34.93 -16.37 18.24
CA GLU A 146 -36.14 -16.46 19.07
C GLU A 146 -37.40 -16.28 18.21
#